data_AF-A0A2N7B3N7-F1
#
_entry.id   AF-A0A2N7B3N7-F1
#
_cell.length_a   1.000
_cell.length_b   1.000
_cell.length_c   1.000
_cell.angle_alpha   90.00
_cell.angle_beta   90.00
_cell.angle_gamma   90.00
#
_symmetry.space_group_name_H-M   'P 1'
#
loop_
_entity.id
_entity.type
_entity.pdbx_description
1 polymer ?
#
loop_
_entity_poly.entity_id
_entity_poly.type
_entity_poly.pdbx_seq_one_letter_code
_entity_poly.pdbx_strand_id
1 'polypeptide(L)'
;MIAQDPKSAEIIRPILRGRDIKRYTYDYNDLWLINMHNGMKEKGVKSIISDDYPAIKDHLDQYYVELAKRTDKGDTPYNLRNCAYMDDFSKQK
;
A
#
# COMPACT_ATOMS: atom_id res chain seq x y z
N MET A 1 -7.02 12.82 -1.69
CA MET A 1 -6.93 11.34 -1.81
C MET A 1 -8.21 10.66 -1.35
N ILE A 2 -8.47 10.36 -0.07
CA ILE A 2 -9.75 9.68 0.32
C ILE A 2 -10.98 10.57 0.11
N ALA A 3 -10.87 11.87 0.34
CA ALA A 3 -11.96 12.82 0.09
C ALA A 3 -12.26 13.05 -1.41
N GLN A 4 -11.35 12.67 -2.30
CA GLN A 4 -11.51 12.80 -3.76
C GLN A 4 -12.01 11.51 -4.39
N ASP A 5 -11.62 10.36 -3.84
CA ASP A 5 -12.11 9.06 -4.25
C ASP A 5 -12.28 8.16 -3.01
N PRO A 6 -13.51 7.89 -2.55
CA PRO A 6 -13.77 7.06 -1.37
C PRO A 6 -13.30 5.62 -1.57
N LYS A 7 -13.16 5.15 -2.82
CA LYS A 7 -12.62 3.82 -3.14
C LYS A 7 -11.17 3.68 -2.66
N SER A 8 -10.42 4.78 -2.63
CA SER A 8 -9.04 4.82 -2.12
C SER A 8 -8.92 4.31 -0.68
N ALA A 9 -9.99 4.40 0.13
CA ALA A 9 -10.01 3.87 1.49
C ALA A 9 -9.86 2.34 1.56
N GLU A 10 -10.18 1.60 0.51
CA GLU A 10 -10.05 0.13 0.48
C GLU A 10 -8.58 -0.31 0.48
N ILE A 11 -7.69 0.51 -0.09
CA ILE A 11 -6.28 0.18 -0.30
C ILE A 11 -5.34 0.96 0.62
N ILE A 12 -5.85 2.01 1.26
CA ILE A 12 -5.11 2.80 2.25
C ILE A 12 -5.37 2.21 3.64
N ARG A 13 -4.31 1.78 4.32
CA ARG A 13 -4.41 1.24 5.69
C ARG A 13 -3.49 1.99 6.64
N PRO A 14 -3.94 2.31 7.86
CA PRO A 14 -3.05 2.86 8.87
C PRO A 14 -1.97 1.83 9.22
N ILE A 15 -0.74 2.28 9.46
CA ILE A 15 0.36 1.39 9.86
C ILE A 15 1.05 1.92 11.11
N LEU A 16 1.28 1.02 12.06
CA LEU A 16 2.16 1.26 13.20
C LEU A 16 3.48 0.52 12.95
N ARG A 17 4.58 1.25 12.87
CA ARG A 17 5.90 0.66 12.62
C ARG A 17 6.53 0.25 13.95
N GLY A 18 7.31 -0.83 13.95
CA GLY A 18 7.99 -1.30 15.16
C GLY A 18 8.89 -0.25 15.83
N ARG A 19 9.47 0.68 15.05
CA ARG A 19 10.26 1.81 15.57
C ARG A 19 9.45 2.83 16.36
N ASP A 20 8.14 2.87 16.15
CA ASP A 20 7.21 3.80 16.80
C ASP A 20 6.54 3.16 18.04
N ILE A 21 6.83 1.88 18.31
CA ILE A 21 6.36 1.13 19.47
C ILE A 21 7.43 1.17 20.56
N LYS A 22 7.08 1.69 21.74
CA LYS A 22 7.91 1.66 22.96
C LYS A 22 7.36 0.59 23.91
N ARG A 23 8.14 0.28 24.96
CA ARG A 23 7.81 -0.78 25.92
C ARG A 23 6.42 -0.63 26.58
N TYR A 24 5.95 0.60 26.78
CA TYR A 24 4.69 0.89 27.47
C TYR A 24 3.80 1.91 26.75
N THR A 25 4.26 2.45 25.61
CA THR A 25 3.53 3.47 24.84
C THR A 25 3.79 3.26 23.35
N TYR A 26 2.96 3.84 22.51
CA TYR A 26 3.20 3.89 21.08
C TYR A 26 2.94 5.32 20.60
N ASP A 27 3.77 5.79 19.68
CA ASP A 27 3.58 7.06 19.02
C ASP A 27 2.86 6.80 17.70
N TYR A 28 1.61 7.25 17.59
CA TYR A 28 0.86 7.15 16.36
C TYR A 28 1.26 8.32 15.45
N ASN A 29 2.15 8.05 14.49
CA ASN A 29 2.70 9.07 13.59
C ASN A 29 1.79 9.43 12.40
N ASP A 30 0.49 9.10 12.46
CA ASP A 30 -0.46 9.29 11.36
C ASP A 30 0.06 8.78 10.00
N LEU A 31 0.73 7.62 10.05
CA LEU A 31 1.31 7.00 8.87
C LEU A 31 0.31 6.05 8.21
N TRP A 32 0.24 6.16 6.90
CA TRP A 32 -0.65 5.38 6.07
C TRP A 32 0.14 4.60 5.04
N LEU A 33 -0.22 3.33 4.86
CA LEU A 33 0.31 2.45 3.85
C LEU A 33 -0.67 2.41 2.68
N ILE A 34 -0.19 2.76 1.49
CA ILE A 34 -0.92 2.54 0.24
C ILE A 34 -0.55 1.15 -0.25
N ASN A 35 -1.50 0.22 -0.22
CA ASN A 35 -1.27 -1.15 -0.63
C ASN A 35 -1.58 -1.35 -2.12
N MET A 36 -0.64 -0.98 -3.00
CA MET A 36 -0.70 -1.28 -4.42
C MET A 36 -0.01 -2.62 -4.71
N HIS A 37 -0.78 -3.64 -5.09
CA HIS A 37 -0.24 -4.98 -5.35
C HIS A 37 -0.75 -5.59 -6.66
N ASN A 38 0.08 -6.43 -7.27
CA ASN A 38 -0.29 -7.24 -8.43
C ASN A 38 -1.30 -8.36 -8.13
N GLY A 39 -1.69 -8.51 -6.87
CA GLY A 39 -2.59 -9.57 -6.43
C GLY A 39 -1.90 -10.93 -6.40
N MET A 40 -2.66 -11.92 -5.93
CA MET A 40 -2.26 -13.32 -5.84
C MET A 40 -3.29 -14.14 -6.59
N LYS A 41 -2.93 -14.58 -7.81
CA LYS A 41 -3.79 -15.49 -8.58
C LYS A 41 -4.12 -16.76 -7.78
N GLU A 42 -3.15 -17.27 -7.02
CA GLU A 42 -3.30 -18.46 -6.16
C GLU A 42 -4.28 -18.27 -5.00
N LYS A 43 -4.48 -17.04 -4.52
CA LYS A 43 -5.39 -16.72 -3.40
C LYS A 43 -6.64 -15.96 -3.82
N GLY A 44 -6.88 -15.81 -5.14
CA GLY A 44 -8.02 -15.06 -5.67
C GLY A 44 -7.96 -13.55 -5.40
N VAL A 45 -6.81 -13.02 -4.98
CA VAL A 45 -6.65 -11.58 -4.69
C VAL A 45 -6.45 -10.85 -6.01
N LYS A 46 -7.38 -9.96 -6.36
CA LYS A 46 -7.32 -9.17 -7.59
C LYS A 46 -6.12 -8.22 -7.58
N SER A 47 -5.47 -8.04 -8.73
CA SER A 47 -4.48 -6.99 -8.91
C SER A 47 -5.15 -5.63 -8.73
N ILE A 48 -4.53 -4.75 -7.94
CA ILE A 48 -4.94 -3.36 -7.87
C ILE A 48 -4.25 -2.65 -9.04
N ILE A 49 -5.07 -2.18 -9.98
CA ILE A 49 -4.60 -1.47 -11.17
C ILE A 49 -4.62 0.02 -10.84
N SER A 50 -3.53 0.73 -11.13
CA SER A 50 -3.43 2.18 -10.87
C SER A 50 -4.52 3.00 -11.57
N ASP A 51 -5.05 2.52 -12.71
CA ASP A 51 -6.12 3.18 -13.45
C ASP A 51 -7.48 3.13 -12.74
N ASP A 52 -7.70 2.17 -11.83
CA ASP A 52 -8.93 2.11 -11.03
C ASP A 52 -8.99 3.16 -9.92
N TYR A 53 -7.86 3.82 -9.63
CA TYR A 53 -7.65 4.76 -8.52
C TYR A 53 -6.88 6.01 -8.98
N PRO A 54 -7.54 6.91 -9.73
CA PRO A 54 -6.87 8.08 -10.32
C PRO A 54 -6.22 8.99 -9.27
N ALA A 55 -6.88 9.20 -8.12
CA ALA A 55 -6.32 10.03 -7.04
C ALA A 55 -5.04 9.46 -6.41
N ILE A 56 -4.88 8.13 -6.43
CA ILE A 56 -3.67 7.46 -5.92
C ILE A 56 -2.58 7.47 -6.97
N LYS A 57 -2.95 7.25 -8.24
CA LYS A 57 -2.04 7.37 -9.37
C LYS A 57 -1.41 8.76 -9.45
N ASP A 58 -2.21 9.82 -9.37
CA ASP A 58 -1.72 11.20 -9.38
C ASP A 58 -0.72 11.49 -8.25
N HIS A 59 -0.97 10.93 -7.06
CA HIS A 59 -0.04 11.05 -5.94
C HIS A 59 1.26 10.27 -6.17
N LEU A 60 1.18 9.04 -6.69
CA LEU A 60 2.35 8.23 -6.98
C LEU A 60 3.18 8.78 -8.15
N ASP A 61 2.54 9.45 -9.12
CA ASP A 61 3.20 10.08 -10.25
C ASP A 61 4.19 11.18 -9.82
N GLN A 62 3.90 11.86 -8.70
CA GLN A 62 4.85 12.81 -8.09
C GLN A 62 6.18 12.14 -7.70
N TYR A 63 6.17 10.85 -7.42
CA TYR A 63 7.32 10.05 -7.00
C TYR A 63 7.79 9.06 -8.07
N TYR A 64 7.30 9.18 -9.30
CA TYR A 64 7.56 8.22 -10.37
C TYR A 64 9.05 7.95 -10.59
N VAL A 65 9.89 8.98 -10.54
CA VAL A 65 11.35 8.87 -10.72
C VAL A 65 12.00 7.97 -9.67
N GLU A 66 11.53 8.04 -8.42
CA GLU A 66 12.02 7.21 -7.32
C GLU A 66 11.47 5.78 -7.43
N LEU A 67 10.18 5.64 -7.74
CA LEU A 67 9.53 4.35 -7.96
C LEU A 67 10.19 3.56 -9.10
N ALA A 68 10.51 4.24 -10.21
CA ALA A 68 11.16 3.65 -11.38
C ALA A 68 12.57 3.13 -11.08
N LYS A 69 13.25 3.63 -10.05
CA LYS A 69 14.59 3.17 -9.64
C LYS A 69 14.57 1.92 -8.75
N ARG A 70 13.42 1.56 -8.17
CA ARG A 70 13.32 0.41 -7.26
C ARG A 70 13.65 -0.89 -7.98
N THR A 71 14.32 -1.82 -7.30
CA THR A 71 14.58 -3.16 -7.85
C THR A 71 13.38 -4.10 -7.62
N ASP A 72 12.67 -3.89 -6.52
CA ASP A 72 11.47 -4.64 -6.16
C ASP A 72 10.23 -3.97 -6.73
N LYS A 73 9.99 -4.23 -8.02
CA LYS A 73 8.82 -3.79 -8.79
C LYS A 73 7.90 -4.98 -9.06
N GLY A 74 6.61 -4.73 -9.10
CA GLY A 74 5.61 -5.62 -9.69
C GLY A 74 5.59 -5.54 -11.22
N ASP A 75 4.40 -5.72 -11.80
CA ASP A 75 4.16 -5.63 -13.25
C ASP A 75 4.20 -4.17 -13.72
N THR A 76 3.81 -3.25 -12.84
CA THR A 76 3.93 -1.80 -13.04
C THR A 76 4.90 -1.20 -12.02
N PRO A 77 5.53 -0.05 -12.31
CA PRO A 77 6.38 0.66 -11.35
C PRO A 77 5.64 1.07 -10.07
N TYR A 78 4.32 1.21 -10.14
CA TYR A 78 3.44 1.59 -9.05
C TYR A 78 3.12 0.42 -8.10
N ASN A 79 3.21 -0.81 -8.60
CA ASN A 79 2.85 -2.00 -7.84
C ASN A 79 4.09 -2.59 -7.16
N LEU A 80 3.94 -2.99 -5.90
CA LEU A 80 4.94 -3.82 -5.24
C LEU A 80 4.86 -5.27 -5.72
N ARG A 81 5.97 -6.00 -5.54
CA ARG A 81 5.89 -7.45 -5.59
C ARG A 81 4.91 -7.96 -4.55
N ASN A 82 4.36 -9.10 -4.87
CA ASN A 82 3.44 -9.79 -4.01
C ASN A 82 4.10 -10.12 -2.64
N CYS A 83 3.50 -9.64 -1.55
CA CYS A 83 4.01 -9.87 -0.20
C CYS A 83 3.35 -11.11 0.40
N ALA A 84 4.15 -12.13 0.74
CA ALA A 84 3.65 -13.40 1.30
C ALA A 84 2.86 -13.23 2.62
N TYR A 85 3.08 -12.13 3.33
CA TYR A 85 2.52 -11.85 4.66
C TYR A 85 1.29 -10.93 4.65
N MET A 86 0.72 -10.61 3.49
CA MET A 86 -0.40 -9.66 3.41
C MET A 86 -1.69 -10.18 4.06
N ASP A 87 -1.85 -11.51 4.12
CA ASP A 87 -2.93 -12.15 4.87
C ASP A 87 -2.73 -11.99 6.38
N ASP A 88 -1.50 -12.13 6.87
CA ASP A 88 -1.18 -11.93 8.28
C ASP A 88 -1.37 -10.47 8.71
N PHE A 89 -1.16 -9.54 7.79
CA PHE A 89 -1.46 -8.12 8.02
C PHE A 89 -2.96 -7.85 8.16
N SER A 90 -3.82 -8.66 7.53
CA SER A 90 -5.27 -8.49 7.58
C SER A 90 -5.93 -9.18 8.78
N LYS A 91 -5.17 -9.98 9.53
CA LYS A 91 -5.65 -10.59 10.78
C LYS A 91 -5.67 -9.54 11.88
N GLN A 92 -6.77 -9.49 12.62
CA GLN A 92 -6.86 -8.70 13.85
C GLN A 92 -5.85 -9.26 14.86
N LYS A 93 -5.00 -8.39 15.41
CA LYS A 93 -4.08 -8.73 16.51
C LYS A 93 -4.69 -8.38 17.86
#